data_AF-A0AAW2ZGM8-F1
#
_entry.id   AF-A0AAW2ZGM8-F1
#
_cell.length_a   1.000
_cell.length_b   1.000
_cell.length_c   1.000
_cell.angle_alpha   90.00
_cell.angle_beta   90.00
_cell.angle_gamma   90.00
#
_symmetry.space_group_name_H-M   'P 1'
#
loop_
_entity.id
_entity.type
_entity.pdbx_description
1 polymer ?
#
loop_
_entity_poly.entity_id
_entity_poly.type
_entity_poly.pdbx_seq_one_letter_code
_entity_poly.pdbx_strand_id
1 'polypeptide(L)'
;MSCIDIIVVKQPDGTYKSSPFYVRFDYPKLEKTIVSIQVNGNASSEQSFCVEAGDYHARFIHSEPLKEWSGSTFWPVYQTWEIAQDVTKLTQEAKRLFSIELMDRILPRSNLIAGLNLNDGINTINFKLDENQQTNCRVFLWNWNQRLVVSDVDGTITSTGEVFSRFSEYYTNNWYASKVRPGITQLYSNVEKNGYKIFYMTGRPILQASLMRGFISKIKQEENYNMPEGPVITTPFRTYISRSIKVWRGEPDEYKTSMLVCIRTLFPDTTKDPIAAGFGNTETDISSYVNAGITPSMCFFVNQDNSVTSNDNSRTFQDYNQIFSIIHDVFPSST
;
A
#
# COMPACT_ATOMS: atom_id res chain seq x y z
N MET A 1 1.16 14.31 12.63
CA MET A 1 1.29 12.83 12.70
C MET A 1 0.48 12.13 11.62
N SER A 2 0.93 10.98 11.10
CA SER A 2 0.18 10.15 10.13
C SER A 2 0.79 8.75 10.01
N CYS A 3 0.03 7.75 9.52
CA CYS A 3 0.57 6.45 9.12
C CYS A 3 -0.02 5.96 7.80
N ILE A 4 0.72 5.08 7.11
CA ILE A 4 0.32 4.42 5.86
C ILE A 4 -0.50 3.17 6.19
N ASP A 5 -1.48 2.83 5.36
CA ASP A 5 -2.20 1.55 5.54
C ASP A 5 -1.27 0.36 5.36
N ILE A 6 -1.57 -0.71 6.10
CA ILE A 6 -0.74 -1.91 6.16
C ILE A 6 -1.49 -3.07 5.51
N ILE A 7 -0.78 -3.84 4.69
CA ILE A 7 -1.28 -5.11 4.13
C ILE A 7 -0.64 -6.25 4.92
N VAL A 8 -1.46 -7.18 5.41
CA VAL A 8 -1.03 -8.42 6.05
C VAL A 8 -1.59 -9.58 5.26
N VAL A 9 -0.75 -10.58 4.99
CA VAL A 9 -1.14 -11.80 4.28
C VAL A 9 -0.93 -13.00 5.18
N LYS A 10 -2.01 -13.72 5.46
CA LYS A 10 -1.96 -15.03 6.13
C LYS A 10 -1.53 -16.10 5.13
N GLN A 11 -0.40 -16.74 5.41
CA GLN A 11 0.23 -17.76 4.57
C GLN A 11 -0.48 -19.12 4.70
N PRO A 12 -0.27 -20.06 3.76
CA PRO A 12 -0.86 -21.40 3.82
C PRO A 12 -0.50 -22.20 5.09
N ASP A 13 0.69 -21.98 5.64
CA ASP A 13 1.19 -22.61 6.87
C ASP A 13 0.69 -21.94 8.16
N GLY A 14 -0.17 -20.91 8.04
CA GLY A 14 -0.69 -20.14 9.17
C GLY A 14 0.22 -19.02 9.66
N THR A 15 1.41 -18.84 9.07
CA THR A 15 2.28 -17.69 9.35
C THR A 15 1.74 -16.42 8.69
N TYR A 16 2.32 -15.27 9.04
CA TYR A 16 1.93 -13.97 8.53
C TYR A 16 3.12 -13.23 7.92
N LYS A 17 2.85 -12.53 6.81
CA LYS A 17 3.75 -11.54 6.22
C LYS A 17 3.04 -10.20 6.17
N SER A 18 3.76 -9.09 6.25
CA SER A 18 3.16 -7.76 6.11
C SER A 18 3.99 -6.81 5.27
N SER A 19 3.35 -5.78 4.73
CA SER A 19 4.04 -4.59 4.25
C SER A 19 4.74 -3.86 5.42
N PRO A 20 5.67 -2.93 5.15
CA PRO A 20 6.27 -2.10 6.18
C PRO A 20 5.23 -1.27 6.95
N PHE A 21 5.51 -1.02 8.22
CA PHE A 21 4.69 -0.15 9.05
C PHE A 21 5.30 1.24 9.03
N TYR A 22 4.81 2.09 8.14
CA TYR A 22 5.25 3.48 8.07
C TYR A 22 4.36 4.36 8.96
N VAL A 23 4.92 4.85 10.07
CA VAL A 23 4.25 5.79 10.98
C VAL A 23 5.14 7.00 11.26
N ARG A 24 4.53 8.17 11.26
CA ARG A 24 5.14 9.47 11.49
C ARG A 24 4.58 10.16 12.72
N PHE A 25 5.47 10.44 13.66
CA PHE A 25 5.25 11.34 14.80
C PHE A 25 5.88 12.71 14.52
N ASP A 26 5.48 13.74 15.28
CA ASP A 26 5.94 15.11 15.05
C ASP A 26 7.26 15.42 15.80
N TYR A 27 7.80 14.46 16.55
CA TYR A 27 9.04 14.59 17.32
C TYR A 27 10.31 14.51 16.43
N PRO A 28 11.31 15.41 16.63
CA PRO A 28 12.37 15.62 15.63
C PRO A 28 13.42 14.50 15.52
N LYS A 29 13.70 13.72 16.57
CA LYS A 29 14.62 12.56 16.53
C LYS A 29 14.31 11.63 17.70
N LEU A 30 14.15 10.33 17.45
CA LEU A 30 14.12 9.33 18.52
C LEU A 30 15.22 8.31 18.24
N GLU A 31 16.28 8.31 19.04
CA GLU A 31 17.39 7.36 18.86
C GLU A 31 16.89 5.91 19.03
N LYS A 32 16.09 5.65 20.05
CA LYS A 32 15.24 4.46 20.25
C LYS A 32 14.07 4.84 21.13
N THR A 33 12.84 4.47 20.79
CA THR A 33 11.67 4.77 21.64
C THR A 33 10.65 3.66 21.60
N ILE A 34 9.79 3.61 22.61
CA ILE A 34 8.70 2.66 22.71
C ILE A 34 7.45 3.29 22.13
N VAL A 35 6.82 2.61 21.17
CA VAL A 35 5.50 2.95 20.64
C VAL A 35 4.56 1.82 21.03
N SER A 36 3.44 2.15 21.67
CA SER A 36 2.36 1.18 21.88
C SER A 36 1.45 1.12 20.66
N ILE A 37 0.95 -0.07 20.39
CA ILE A 37 0.02 -0.34 19.30
C ILE A 37 -1.22 -0.95 19.90
N GLN A 38 -2.36 -0.40 19.53
CA GLN A 38 -3.67 -0.94 19.87
C GLN A 38 -4.43 -1.27 18.60
N VAL A 39 -5.02 -2.47 18.55
CA VAL A 39 -5.83 -2.93 17.43
C VAL A 39 -7.31 -2.89 17.82
N ASN A 40 -8.13 -2.32 16.93
CA ASN A 40 -9.59 -2.26 17.05
C ASN A 40 -10.10 -1.66 18.38
N GLY A 41 -9.32 -0.77 19.01
CA GLY A 41 -9.67 -0.16 20.30
C GLY A 41 -9.61 -1.12 21.51
N ASN A 42 -9.11 -2.34 21.32
CA ASN A 42 -9.07 -3.35 22.38
C ASN A 42 -7.81 -3.18 23.24
N ALA A 43 -7.95 -2.77 24.50
CA ALA A 43 -6.82 -2.63 25.42
C ALA A 43 -6.02 -3.93 25.62
N SER A 44 -6.65 -5.10 25.50
CA SER A 44 -5.97 -6.40 25.56
C SER A 44 -5.07 -6.70 24.36
N SER A 45 -5.19 -5.93 23.28
CA SER A 45 -4.30 -6.00 22.12
C SER A 45 -3.12 -5.02 22.22
N GLU A 46 -3.03 -4.24 23.32
CA GLU A 46 -1.96 -3.26 23.47
C GLU A 46 -0.61 -3.96 23.57
N GLN A 47 0.26 -3.66 22.61
CA GLN A 47 1.62 -4.17 22.57
C GLN A 47 2.60 -3.02 22.41
N SER A 48 3.69 -3.07 23.18
CA SER A 48 4.75 -2.05 23.18
C SER A 48 5.94 -2.52 22.36
N PHE A 49 6.39 -1.67 21.44
CA PHE A 49 7.45 -1.98 20.50
C PHE A 49 8.57 -0.97 20.59
N CYS A 50 9.80 -1.47 20.66
CA CYS A 50 10.96 -0.62 20.46
C CYS A 50 11.10 -0.32 18.97
N VAL A 51 10.96 0.95 18.63
CA VAL A 51 11.13 1.44 17.28
C VAL A 51 12.38 2.31 17.17
N GLU A 52 13.08 2.18 16.05
CA GLU A 52 14.11 3.14 15.65
C GLU A 52 13.37 4.23 14.88
N ALA A 53 13.35 5.46 15.40
CA ALA A 53 12.81 6.56 14.64
C ALA A 53 13.93 7.30 13.91
N GLY A 54 14.24 6.82 12.71
CA GLY A 54 15.05 7.57 11.76
C GLY A 54 14.18 8.50 10.93
N ASP A 55 14.52 9.79 10.89
CA ASP A 55 13.92 10.81 10.00
C ASP A 55 12.39 10.69 9.86
N TYR A 56 11.68 10.76 10.98
CA TYR A 56 10.22 10.83 11.05
C TYR A 56 9.47 9.53 10.69
N HIS A 57 10.13 8.37 10.65
CA HIS A 57 9.48 7.06 10.53
C HIS A 57 9.90 6.10 11.64
N ALA A 58 8.94 5.45 12.28
CA ALA A 58 9.22 4.35 13.20
C ALA A 58 9.43 3.04 12.43
N ARG A 59 10.49 2.29 12.77
CA ARG A 59 10.75 0.93 12.28
C ARG A 59 10.84 -0.02 13.46
N PHE A 60 10.24 -1.20 13.37
CA PHE A 60 10.36 -2.20 14.44
C PHE A 60 11.81 -2.70 14.50
N ILE A 61 12.49 -2.48 15.62
CA ILE A 61 13.85 -2.99 15.82
C ILE A 61 13.82 -4.45 16.30
N HIS A 62 12.71 -4.88 16.90
CA HIS A 62 12.60 -6.17 17.55
C HIS A 62 11.36 -6.93 17.06
N SER A 63 11.51 -8.24 16.99
CA SER A 63 10.48 -9.19 16.59
C SER A 63 9.56 -9.66 17.71
N GLU A 64 9.76 -9.18 18.93
CA GLU A 64 9.03 -9.61 20.12
C GLU A 64 8.52 -8.38 20.87
N PRO A 65 7.29 -8.39 21.41
CA PRO A 65 6.79 -7.37 22.32
C PRO A 65 7.71 -7.22 23.53
N LEU A 66 7.97 -5.98 23.97
CA LEU A 66 8.75 -5.75 25.20
C LEU A 66 7.92 -6.22 26.40
N LYS A 67 8.31 -7.33 27.04
CA LYS A 67 7.72 -7.75 28.33
C LYS A 67 8.28 -6.96 29.51
N GLU A 68 9.55 -6.54 29.45
CA GLU A 68 10.23 -5.64 30.39
C GLU A 68 11.49 -5.10 29.70
N TRP A 69 11.70 -3.77 29.67
CA TRP A 69 12.91 -3.18 29.08
C TRP A 69 14.01 -3.06 30.16
N SER A 70 15.03 -3.93 30.11
CA SER A 70 16.13 -3.97 31.09
C SER A 70 17.31 -3.03 30.78
N GLY A 71 17.19 -2.15 29.78
CA GLY A 71 18.24 -1.18 29.43
C GLY A 71 19.54 -1.75 28.85
N SER A 72 19.69 -3.08 28.77
CA SER A 72 20.89 -3.74 28.22
C SER A 72 20.70 -4.13 26.76
N THR A 73 21.66 -3.74 25.92
CA THR A 73 21.76 -3.98 24.47
C THR A 73 21.60 -5.47 24.12
N PHE A 74 20.38 -5.90 23.80
CA PHE A 74 20.13 -7.20 23.19
C PHE A 74 20.27 -7.03 21.67
N TRP A 75 21.28 -7.68 21.09
CA TRP A 75 21.46 -7.70 19.65
C TRP A 75 20.46 -8.68 19.03
N PRO A 76 19.67 -8.30 18.01
CA PRO A 76 18.78 -9.23 17.36
C PRO A 76 19.63 -10.29 16.63
N VAL A 77 19.34 -11.57 16.91
CA VAL A 77 19.82 -12.69 16.12
C VAL A 77 19.18 -12.57 14.74
N TYR A 78 20.02 -12.31 13.73
CA TYR A 78 19.64 -12.22 12.32
C TYR A 78 19.33 -13.62 11.80
N GLN A 79 18.10 -13.86 11.37
CA GLN A 79 17.77 -14.97 10.48
C GLN A 79 17.70 -14.36 9.09
N THR A 80 18.66 -14.71 8.24
CA THR A 80 18.65 -14.33 6.83
C THR A 80 17.38 -14.85 6.19
N TRP A 81 16.55 -13.97 5.65
CA TRP A 81 15.54 -14.36 4.69
C TRP A 81 16.22 -15.04 3.51
N GLU A 82 16.10 -16.35 3.42
CA GLU A 82 16.11 -16.98 2.10
C GLU A 82 14.84 -16.45 1.41
N ILE A 83 14.99 -15.60 0.40
CA ILE A 83 13.88 -15.36 -0.54
C ILE A 83 13.52 -16.73 -1.09
N ALA A 84 12.47 -17.33 -0.53
CA ALA A 84 11.89 -18.57 -1.03
C ALA A 84 10.86 -18.28 -2.15
N GLN A 85 11.08 -17.24 -2.97
CA GLN A 85 10.12 -16.81 -3.98
C GLN A 85 10.76 -16.44 -5.33
N ASP A 86 10.01 -16.71 -6.40
CA ASP A 86 10.34 -16.67 -7.80
C ASP A 86 10.53 -15.24 -8.30
N VAL A 87 11.67 -14.66 -7.92
CA VAL A 87 12.16 -13.38 -8.45
C VAL A 87 12.44 -13.43 -9.96
N THR A 88 12.17 -14.54 -10.68
CA THR A 88 12.35 -14.59 -12.14
C THR A 88 11.47 -13.60 -12.88
N LYS A 89 10.27 -13.32 -12.36
CA LYS A 89 9.35 -12.31 -12.92
C LYS A 89 9.79 -10.87 -12.69
N LEU A 90 10.68 -10.63 -11.73
CA LEU A 90 11.20 -9.30 -11.44
C LEU A 90 12.29 -8.94 -12.46
N THR A 91 12.25 -7.71 -12.96
CA THR A 91 13.34 -7.17 -13.77
C THR A 91 14.63 -7.04 -12.95
N GLN A 92 15.78 -6.92 -13.61
CA GLN A 92 17.05 -6.69 -12.89
C GLN A 92 17.00 -5.41 -12.05
N GLU A 93 16.31 -4.38 -12.54
CA GLU A 93 16.14 -3.13 -11.81
C GLU A 93 15.27 -3.32 -10.56
N ALA A 94 14.17 -4.05 -10.66
CA ALA A 94 13.37 -4.41 -9.49
C ALA A 94 14.17 -5.19 -8.45
N LYS A 95 15.04 -6.13 -8.87
CA LYS A 95 15.94 -6.87 -7.97
C LYS A 95 16.97 -5.97 -7.29
N ARG A 96 17.49 -4.95 -8.02
CA ARG A 96 18.43 -3.96 -7.47
C ARG A 96 17.76 -3.10 -6.40
N LEU A 97 16.55 -2.63 -6.66
CA LEU A 97 15.76 -1.81 -5.73
C LEU A 97 15.31 -2.62 -4.51
N PHE A 98 14.91 -3.87 -4.75
CA PHE A 98 14.51 -4.83 -3.72
C PHE A 98 15.72 -5.52 -3.09
N SER A 99 16.56 -4.74 -2.40
CA SER A 99 17.61 -5.36 -1.57
C SER A 99 16.96 -6.11 -0.38
N ILE A 100 17.14 -7.43 -0.34
CA ILE A 100 16.63 -8.34 0.70
C ILE A 100 17.05 -7.87 2.09
N GLU A 101 18.32 -7.51 2.21
CA GLU A 101 18.94 -7.07 3.46
C GLU A 101 18.27 -5.80 4.03
N LEU A 102 17.72 -4.96 3.14
CA LEU A 102 17.00 -3.78 3.56
C LEU A 102 15.62 -4.13 4.10
N MET A 103 14.89 -4.98 3.38
CA MET A 103 13.53 -5.31 3.74
C MET A 103 13.48 -6.11 5.05
N ASP A 104 14.47 -6.98 5.31
CA ASP A 104 14.61 -7.76 6.55
C ASP A 104 14.71 -6.87 7.80
N ARG A 105 15.23 -5.64 7.64
CA ARG A 105 15.37 -4.67 8.73
C ARG A 105 14.09 -3.86 9.01
N ILE A 106 13.05 -3.96 8.18
CA ILE A 106 11.88 -3.08 8.24
C ILE A 106 10.57 -3.85 8.46
N LEU A 107 10.48 -5.12 8.07
CA LEU A 107 9.23 -5.89 8.19
C LEU A 107 9.08 -6.59 9.55
N PRO A 108 7.91 -6.48 10.20
CA PRO A 108 7.61 -7.26 11.41
C PRO A 108 7.63 -8.77 11.15
N ARG A 109 8.05 -9.57 12.15
CA ARG A 109 8.03 -11.03 12.07
C ARG A 109 6.61 -11.60 12.24
N SER A 110 6.39 -12.82 11.76
CA SER A 110 5.08 -13.50 11.80
C SER A 110 4.48 -13.61 13.20
N ASN A 111 5.28 -13.98 14.21
CA ASN A 111 4.87 -14.08 15.61
C ASN A 111 4.39 -12.73 16.18
N LEU A 112 5.06 -11.64 15.79
CA LEU A 112 4.67 -10.29 16.16
C LEU A 112 3.29 -9.96 15.57
N ILE A 113 3.11 -10.19 14.27
CA ILE A 113 1.85 -9.95 13.58
C ILE A 113 0.73 -10.81 14.18
N ALA A 114 1.01 -12.08 14.50
CA ALA A 114 0.04 -12.97 15.15
C ALA A 114 -0.42 -12.41 16.51
N GLY A 115 0.50 -11.81 17.28
CA GLY A 115 0.18 -11.17 18.56
C GLY A 115 -0.79 -9.99 18.47
N LEU A 116 -0.91 -9.35 17.31
CA LEU A 116 -1.84 -8.25 17.09
C LEU A 116 -3.32 -8.69 17.08
N ASN A 117 -3.59 -10.01 16.98
CA ASN A 117 -4.95 -10.59 16.99
C ASN A 117 -5.88 -9.91 15.97
N LEU A 118 -5.40 -9.77 14.73
CA LEU A 118 -6.16 -9.15 13.64
C LEU A 118 -7.38 -10.02 13.26
N ASN A 119 -8.50 -9.35 12.98
CA ASN A 119 -9.65 -9.97 12.33
C ASN A 119 -9.42 -10.07 10.82
N ASP A 120 -10.08 -11.03 10.15
CA ASP A 120 -10.06 -11.07 8.68
C ASP A 120 -10.64 -9.78 8.09
N GLY A 121 -10.00 -9.25 7.04
CA GLY A 121 -10.39 -7.98 6.43
C GLY A 121 -9.81 -6.77 7.15
N ILE A 122 -10.64 -5.73 7.33
CA ILE A 122 -10.19 -4.40 7.75
C ILE A 122 -10.13 -4.31 9.27
N ASN A 123 -8.98 -3.87 9.78
CA ASN A 123 -8.75 -3.56 11.19
C ASN A 123 -8.29 -2.10 11.33
N THR A 124 -8.52 -1.50 12.48
CA THR A 124 -7.96 -0.19 12.84
C THR A 124 -6.76 -0.41 13.74
N ILE A 125 -5.62 0.19 13.41
CA ILE A 125 -4.42 0.20 14.24
C ILE A 125 -4.15 1.61 14.74
N ASN A 126 -3.97 1.77 16.04
CA ASN A 126 -3.57 3.03 16.68
C ASN A 126 -2.12 2.88 17.15
N PHE A 127 -1.26 3.78 16.71
CA PHE A 127 0.11 3.93 17.18
C PHE A 127 0.17 5.08 18.17
N LYS A 128 0.65 4.81 19.38
CA LYS A 128 0.78 5.78 20.46
C LYS A 128 2.24 5.86 20.91
N LEU A 129 2.83 7.04 20.75
CA LEU A 129 4.17 7.34 21.25
C LEU A 129 4.10 7.83 22.70
N ASP A 130 3.13 8.71 22.98
CA ASP A 130 2.82 9.26 24.31
C ASP A 130 1.36 9.75 24.33
N GLU A 131 0.90 10.35 25.44
CA GLU A 131 -0.48 10.84 25.56
C GLU A 131 -0.84 11.92 24.52
N ASN A 132 0.13 12.68 24.04
CA ASN A 132 -0.08 13.77 23.08
C ASN A 132 0.17 13.35 21.63
N GLN A 133 0.90 12.25 21.42
CA GLN A 133 1.33 11.81 20.09
C GLN A 133 0.76 10.44 19.73
N GLN A 134 -0.35 10.46 18.99
CA GLN A 134 -1.07 9.27 18.54
C GLN A 134 -1.51 9.43 17.08
N THR A 135 -1.52 8.33 16.33
CA THR A 135 -2.08 8.32 14.97
C THR A 135 -2.64 6.95 14.62
N ASN A 136 -3.62 6.90 13.73
CA ASN A 136 -4.26 5.65 13.32
C ASN A 136 -4.26 5.48 11.79
N CYS A 137 -4.30 4.22 11.39
CA CYS A 137 -4.45 3.78 10.01
C CYS A 137 -5.18 2.43 10.00
N ARG A 138 -5.35 1.85 8.81
CA ARG A 138 -6.01 0.57 8.63
C ARG A 138 -5.00 -0.53 8.35
N VAL A 139 -5.29 -1.73 8.86
CA VAL A 139 -4.58 -2.96 8.54
C VAL A 139 -5.54 -3.88 7.80
N PHE A 140 -5.13 -4.38 6.65
CA PHE A 140 -5.92 -5.27 5.81
C PHE A 140 -5.34 -6.68 5.91
N LEU A 141 -6.02 -7.57 6.63
CA LEU A 141 -5.66 -8.99 6.69
C LEU A 141 -6.35 -9.73 5.53
N TRP A 142 -5.53 -10.23 4.60
CA TRP A 142 -5.98 -10.99 3.44
C TRP A 142 -5.39 -12.41 3.45
N ASN A 143 -6.05 -13.33 2.74
CA ASN A 143 -5.55 -14.68 2.51
C ASN A 143 -4.51 -14.69 1.38
N TRP A 144 -3.57 -15.64 1.45
CA TRP A 144 -2.49 -15.83 0.48
C TRP A 144 -2.94 -16.08 -0.98
N ASN A 145 -4.18 -16.48 -1.21
CA ASN A 145 -4.73 -16.73 -2.54
C ASN A 145 -5.44 -15.51 -3.15
N GLN A 146 -5.44 -14.38 -2.44
CA GLN A 146 -6.10 -13.16 -2.89
C GLN A 146 -5.42 -12.59 -4.13
N ARG A 147 -6.21 -12.17 -5.11
CA ARG A 147 -5.73 -11.45 -6.30
C ARG A 147 -5.97 -9.95 -6.13
N LEU A 148 -4.99 -9.16 -6.54
CA LEU A 148 -4.93 -7.72 -6.31
C LEU A 148 -5.00 -6.93 -7.62
N VAL A 149 -5.56 -5.73 -7.55
CA VAL A 149 -5.45 -4.69 -8.58
C VAL A 149 -4.85 -3.45 -7.93
N VAL A 150 -3.82 -2.88 -8.54
CA VAL A 150 -3.26 -1.60 -8.10
C VAL A 150 -3.83 -0.45 -8.95
N SER A 151 -4.17 0.65 -8.30
CA SER A 151 -4.53 1.89 -8.97
C SER A 151 -3.66 3.02 -8.43
N ASP A 152 -2.97 3.74 -9.32
CA ASP A 152 -2.54 5.09 -8.98
C ASP A 152 -3.77 5.98 -8.71
N VAL A 153 -3.58 7.07 -7.98
CA VAL A 153 -4.66 8.03 -7.67
C VAL A 153 -4.60 9.26 -8.56
N ASP A 154 -3.43 9.91 -8.65
CA ASP A 154 -3.28 11.29 -9.11
C ASP A 154 -3.17 11.37 -10.64
N GLY A 155 -4.30 11.59 -11.31
CA GLY A 155 -4.39 11.52 -12.78
C GLY A 155 -4.95 10.19 -13.29
N THR A 156 -5.07 9.19 -12.42
CA THR A 156 -5.65 7.87 -12.71
C THR A 156 -7.07 7.73 -12.16
N ILE A 157 -7.30 8.08 -10.90
CA ILE A 157 -8.65 8.21 -10.31
C ILE A 157 -9.14 9.63 -10.53
N THR A 158 -8.32 10.62 -10.19
CA THR A 158 -8.62 12.01 -10.51
C THR A 158 -8.32 12.30 -11.98
N SER A 159 -9.04 13.26 -12.57
CA SER A 159 -8.73 13.74 -13.92
C SER A 159 -7.46 14.60 -13.99
N THR A 160 -6.98 15.12 -12.85
CA THR A 160 -5.72 15.86 -12.74
C THR A 160 -5.01 15.56 -11.41
N GLY A 161 -3.68 15.71 -11.37
CA GLY A 161 -2.91 15.61 -10.10
C GLY A 161 -3.05 16.85 -9.19
N GLU A 162 -3.60 17.95 -9.73
CA GLU A 162 -3.76 19.22 -9.01
C GLU A 162 -5.02 19.28 -8.15
N VAL A 163 -5.91 18.28 -8.22
CA VAL A 163 -7.17 18.29 -7.47
C VAL A 163 -6.92 18.55 -5.99
N PHE A 164 -5.79 18.09 -5.45
CA PHE A 164 -5.39 18.23 -4.05
C PHE A 164 -4.49 19.41 -3.69
N SER A 165 -3.89 20.12 -4.67
CA SER A 165 -3.12 21.34 -4.35
C SER A 165 -4.02 22.51 -3.92
N ARG A 166 -5.32 22.40 -4.20
CA ARG A 166 -6.37 23.36 -3.82
C ARG A 166 -7.36 22.83 -2.77
N PHE A 167 -7.05 21.73 -2.08
CA PHE A 167 -7.95 21.21 -1.04
C PHE A 167 -8.06 22.20 0.11
N SER A 168 -9.19 22.92 0.12
CA SER A 168 -9.84 23.32 1.34
C SER A 168 -10.92 22.26 1.64
N GLU A 169 -11.15 22.00 2.92
CA GLU A 169 -12.14 21.06 3.47
C GLU A 169 -13.61 21.37 3.10
N TYR A 170 -13.84 22.34 2.20
CA TYR A 170 -15.11 23.07 2.01
C TYR A 170 -15.90 22.70 0.75
N TYR A 171 -15.47 21.74 -0.08
CA TYR A 171 -16.17 21.46 -1.33
C TYR A 171 -17.21 20.33 -1.21
N THR A 172 -18.35 20.53 -1.88
CA THR A 172 -19.55 19.67 -1.87
C THR A 172 -19.38 18.41 -2.72
N ASN A 173 -20.24 17.40 -2.52
CA ASN A 173 -20.26 16.13 -3.27
C ASN A 173 -20.22 16.30 -4.81
N ASN A 174 -20.80 17.38 -5.36
CA ASN A 174 -20.82 17.62 -6.81
C ASN A 174 -19.46 18.05 -7.39
N TRP A 175 -18.58 18.65 -6.59
CA TRP A 175 -17.23 19.02 -7.05
C TRP A 175 -16.34 17.79 -7.24
N TYR A 176 -16.40 16.84 -6.30
CA TYR A 176 -15.62 15.59 -6.35
C TYR A 176 -15.92 14.78 -7.61
N ALA A 177 -17.19 14.59 -7.96
CA ALA A 177 -17.60 13.85 -9.15
C ALA A 177 -17.05 14.46 -10.46
N SER A 178 -16.96 15.80 -10.54
CA SER A 178 -16.42 16.51 -11.73
C SER A 178 -14.90 16.38 -11.93
N LYS A 179 -14.19 15.88 -10.92
CA LYS A 179 -12.73 15.76 -10.90
C LYS A 179 -12.23 14.31 -10.88
N VAL A 180 -13.14 13.35 -11.02
CA VAL A 180 -12.85 11.91 -11.06
C VAL A 180 -13.12 11.39 -12.47
N ARG A 181 -12.30 10.45 -12.93
CA ARG A 181 -12.45 9.80 -14.24
C ARG A 181 -13.81 9.09 -14.35
N PRO A 182 -14.60 9.30 -15.41
CA PRO A 182 -15.90 8.65 -15.60
C PRO A 182 -15.83 7.12 -15.54
N GLY A 183 -16.85 6.47 -14.96
CA GLY A 183 -16.99 5.00 -14.95
C GLY A 183 -16.13 4.25 -13.94
N ILE A 184 -15.27 4.94 -13.18
CA ILE A 184 -14.33 4.28 -12.27
C ILE A 184 -15.03 3.57 -11.11
N THR A 185 -16.13 4.13 -10.57
CA THR A 185 -16.82 3.48 -9.45
C THR A 185 -17.50 2.18 -9.90
N GLN A 186 -18.07 2.16 -11.12
CA GLN A 186 -18.64 0.95 -11.72
C GLN A 186 -17.56 -0.11 -11.95
N LEU A 187 -16.45 0.26 -12.58
CA LEU A 187 -15.35 -0.65 -12.86
C LEU A 187 -14.81 -1.27 -11.57
N TYR A 188 -14.43 -0.44 -10.59
CA TYR A 188 -13.77 -0.92 -9.38
C TYR A 188 -14.71 -1.71 -8.47
N SER A 189 -15.97 -1.28 -8.34
CA SER A 189 -17.00 -2.10 -7.67
C SER A 189 -17.10 -3.50 -8.27
N ASN A 190 -17.08 -3.63 -9.60
CA ASN A 190 -17.23 -4.93 -10.25
C ASN A 190 -15.93 -5.76 -10.25
N VAL A 191 -14.76 -5.12 -10.26
CA VAL A 191 -13.48 -5.78 -9.97
C VAL A 191 -13.53 -6.45 -8.60
N GLU A 192 -14.03 -5.75 -7.57
CA GLU A 192 -14.20 -6.34 -6.24
C GLU A 192 -15.25 -7.46 -6.21
N LYS A 193 -16.40 -7.28 -6.89
CA LYS A 193 -17.43 -8.34 -7.01
C LYS A 193 -16.90 -9.60 -7.67
N ASN A 194 -15.95 -9.49 -8.58
CA ASN A 194 -15.27 -10.64 -9.21
C ASN A 194 -14.20 -11.28 -8.30
N GLY A 195 -14.08 -10.84 -7.04
CA GLY A 195 -13.24 -11.46 -6.01
C GLY A 195 -11.84 -10.86 -5.88
N TYR A 196 -11.52 -9.80 -6.62
CA TYR A 196 -10.24 -9.11 -6.50
C TYR A 196 -10.26 -8.10 -5.35
N LYS A 197 -9.09 -7.77 -4.81
CA LYS A 197 -8.92 -6.64 -3.87
C LYS A 197 -8.16 -5.51 -4.53
N ILE A 198 -8.59 -4.28 -4.26
CA ILE A 198 -7.94 -3.10 -4.80
C ILE A 198 -7.10 -2.46 -3.70
N PHE A 199 -5.89 -2.03 -4.05
CA PHE A 199 -5.14 -1.09 -3.23
C PHE A 199 -4.73 0.12 -4.07
N TYR A 200 -4.60 1.25 -3.41
CA TYR A 200 -4.39 2.54 -4.04
C TYR A 200 -2.98 3.03 -3.74
N MET A 201 -2.27 3.52 -4.75
CA MET A 201 -0.94 4.10 -4.60
C MET A 201 -0.94 5.57 -5.02
N THR A 202 -0.18 6.41 -4.33
CA THR A 202 0.01 7.82 -4.72
C THR A 202 1.42 8.27 -4.37
N GLY A 203 1.97 9.15 -5.20
CA GLY A 203 3.22 9.84 -4.91
C GLY A 203 3.14 10.84 -3.75
N ARG A 204 1.94 11.10 -3.20
CA ARG A 204 1.71 12.07 -2.12
C ARG A 204 2.45 11.69 -0.83
N PRO A 205 2.87 12.67 -0.02
CA PRO A 205 3.52 12.40 1.26
C PRO A 205 2.58 11.72 2.26
N ILE A 206 3.15 10.94 3.19
CA ILE A 206 2.47 10.25 4.29
C ILE A 206 1.51 11.14 5.08
N LEU A 207 1.80 12.44 5.22
CA LEU A 207 0.95 13.40 5.91
C LEU A 207 -0.44 13.55 5.26
N GLN A 208 -0.61 13.15 4.00
CA GLN A 208 -1.88 13.19 3.28
C GLN A 208 -2.61 11.83 3.27
N ALA A 209 -2.08 10.78 3.93
CA ALA A 209 -2.70 9.46 3.91
C ALA A 209 -4.17 9.49 4.37
N SER A 210 -4.48 10.16 5.49
CA SER A 210 -5.85 10.27 6.00
C SER A 210 -6.77 11.08 5.07
N LEU A 211 -6.26 12.17 4.49
CA LEU A 211 -6.98 12.94 3.47
C LEU A 211 -7.34 12.04 2.29
N MET A 212 -6.39 11.22 1.83
CA MET A 212 -6.57 10.37 0.67
C MET A 212 -7.60 9.25 0.90
N ARG A 213 -7.58 8.61 2.07
CA ARG A 213 -8.62 7.64 2.47
C ARG A 213 -10.01 8.29 2.46
N GLY A 214 -10.11 9.47 3.07
CA GLY A 214 -11.36 10.24 3.13
C GLY A 214 -11.84 10.68 1.74
N PHE A 215 -10.93 11.01 0.83
CA PHE A 215 -11.26 11.32 -0.56
C PHE A 215 -11.82 10.09 -1.28
N ILE A 216 -11.07 8.97 -1.31
CA ILE A 216 -11.45 7.76 -2.06
C ILE A 216 -12.80 7.22 -1.60
N SER A 217 -13.03 7.16 -0.28
CA SER A 217 -14.30 6.69 0.30
C SER A 217 -15.52 7.57 -0.01
N LYS A 218 -15.31 8.84 -0.38
CA LYS A 218 -16.38 9.78 -0.72
C LYS A 218 -16.66 9.85 -2.22
N ILE A 219 -15.87 9.19 -3.07
CA ILE A 219 -16.11 9.18 -4.51
C ILE A 219 -17.43 8.45 -4.79
N LYS A 220 -18.35 9.14 -5.44
CA LYS A 220 -19.62 8.60 -5.92
C LYS A 220 -19.95 9.17 -7.28
N GLN A 221 -20.21 8.30 -8.25
CA GLN A 221 -20.60 8.67 -9.62
C GLN A 221 -22.03 8.22 -9.89
N GLU A 222 -22.31 6.94 -9.67
CA GLU A 222 -23.64 6.35 -9.76
C GLU A 222 -24.18 5.95 -8.38
N GLU A 223 -25.48 5.72 -8.29
CA GLU A 223 -26.16 5.43 -7.01
C GLU A 223 -25.72 4.10 -6.38
N ASN A 224 -25.52 3.07 -7.23
CA ASN A 224 -25.35 1.66 -6.84
C ASN A 224 -23.90 1.18 -6.82
N TYR A 225 -22.94 2.08 -7.05
CA TYR A 225 -21.52 1.75 -7.12
C TYR A 225 -20.73 2.63 -6.18
N ASN A 226 -19.78 2.02 -5.47
CA ASN A 226 -18.89 2.69 -4.55
C ASN A 226 -17.45 2.28 -4.87
N MET A 227 -16.49 3.09 -4.43
CA MET A 227 -15.10 2.66 -4.45
C MET A 227 -14.92 1.50 -3.46
N PRO A 228 -14.27 0.39 -3.85
CA PRO A 228 -13.93 -0.69 -2.91
C PRO A 228 -13.09 -0.19 -1.74
N GLU A 229 -13.30 -0.78 -0.57
CA GLU A 229 -12.42 -0.54 0.56
C GLU A 229 -11.04 -1.17 0.29
N GLY A 230 -10.00 -0.33 0.30
CA GLY A 230 -8.65 -0.74 -0.03
C GLY A 230 -7.58 0.06 0.70
N PRO A 231 -6.39 -0.52 0.94
CA PRO A 231 -5.24 0.19 1.51
C PRO A 231 -4.85 1.37 0.65
N VAL A 232 -4.49 2.49 1.28
CA VAL A 232 -3.89 3.66 0.61
C VAL A 232 -2.41 3.74 0.96
N ILE A 233 -1.56 3.55 -0.06
CA ILE A 233 -0.10 3.56 0.04
C ILE A 233 0.42 4.90 -0.50
N THR A 234 0.91 5.74 0.40
CA THR A 234 1.54 7.04 0.09
C THR A 234 3.06 6.93 0.07
N THR A 235 3.76 7.95 -0.41
CA THR A 235 5.22 8.05 -0.23
C THR A 235 5.55 8.36 1.24
N PRO A 236 6.47 7.64 1.89
CA PRO A 236 6.85 7.91 3.28
C PRO A 236 7.58 9.26 3.41
N PHE A 237 8.28 9.73 2.37
CA PHE A 237 9.12 10.92 2.44
C PHE A 237 8.36 12.25 2.28
N ARG A 238 8.94 13.34 2.81
CA ARG A 238 8.62 14.69 2.30
C ARG A 238 9.17 14.77 0.87
N THR A 239 8.41 15.40 -0.02
CA THR A 239 8.90 15.82 -1.35
C THR A 239 10.36 16.30 -1.28
N TYR A 240 11.23 15.62 -2.02
CA TYR A 240 12.60 16.00 -2.42
C TYR A 240 13.70 16.24 -1.35
N ILE A 241 13.46 16.09 -0.04
CA ILE A 241 14.52 16.37 0.96
C ILE A 241 14.55 15.34 2.10
N SER A 242 15.07 14.14 1.82
CA SER A 242 15.80 13.39 2.85
C SER A 242 17.03 12.75 2.23
N ARG A 243 18.19 13.40 2.43
CA ARG A 243 19.52 12.85 2.09
C ARG A 243 20.01 11.82 3.13
N SER A 244 19.26 11.60 4.21
CA SER A 244 19.73 10.89 5.41
C SER A 244 19.19 9.47 5.55
N ILE A 245 18.28 9.02 4.68
CA ILE A 245 18.01 7.60 4.51
C ILE A 245 19.12 7.03 3.61
N LYS A 246 20.21 6.58 4.24
CA LYS A 246 21.34 5.88 3.58
C LYS A 246 20.93 4.68 2.72
N VAL A 247 19.68 4.25 2.86
CA VAL A 247 19.04 3.05 2.35
C VAL A 247 18.28 3.26 1.04
N TRP A 248 17.70 4.45 0.83
CA TRP A 248 16.86 4.71 -0.34
C TRP A 248 17.09 6.15 -0.78
N ARG A 249 17.74 6.29 -1.94
CA ARG A 249 18.14 7.57 -2.57
C ARG A 249 17.34 7.84 -3.86
N GLY A 250 16.25 7.10 -4.06
CA GLY A 250 15.52 7.03 -5.31
C GLY A 250 14.55 8.18 -5.56
N GLU A 251 14.12 8.29 -6.82
CA GLU A 251 12.97 9.10 -7.23
C GLU A 251 11.65 8.39 -6.87
N PRO A 252 10.51 9.11 -6.73
CA PRO A 252 9.23 8.53 -6.27
C PRO A 252 8.75 7.25 -6.98
N ASP A 253 9.11 7.07 -8.24
CA ASP A 253 8.86 5.87 -9.05
C ASP A 253 9.68 4.65 -8.63
N GLU A 254 10.91 4.83 -8.13
CA GLU A 254 11.67 3.75 -7.50
C GLU A 254 10.95 3.24 -6.23
N TYR A 255 10.19 4.10 -5.54
CA TYR A 255 9.48 3.73 -4.31
C TYR A 255 8.23 2.94 -4.67
N LYS A 256 7.48 3.40 -5.68
CA LYS A 256 6.32 2.66 -6.21
C LYS A 256 6.75 1.24 -6.63
N THR A 257 7.83 1.14 -7.40
CA THR A 257 8.40 -0.16 -7.81
C THR A 257 8.75 -1.02 -6.59
N SER A 258 9.52 -0.49 -5.64
CA SER A 258 9.94 -1.22 -4.44
C SER A 258 8.76 -1.72 -3.61
N MET A 259 7.70 -0.92 -3.49
CA MET A 259 6.53 -1.27 -2.71
C MET A 259 5.62 -2.27 -3.41
N LEU A 260 5.49 -2.19 -4.74
CA LEU A 260 4.82 -3.23 -5.53
C LEU A 260 5.53 -4.57 -5.40
N VAL A 261 6.87 -4.59 -5.47
CA VAL A 261 7.65 -5.82 -5.26
C VAL A 261 7.45 -6.33 -3.83
N CYS A 262 7.51 -5.45 -2.82
CA CYS A 262 7.22 -5.84 -1.43
C CYS A 262 5.85 -6.51 -1.29
N ILE A 263 4.79 -5.87 -1.81
CA ILE A 263 3.42 -6.38 -1.72
C ILE A 263 3.32 -7.72 -2.43
N ARG A 264 3.90 -7.86 -3.63
CA ARG A 264 3.97 -9.14 -4.34
C ARG A 264 4.56 -10.24 -3.48
N THR A 265 5.69 -9.96 -2.82
CA THR A 265 6.41 -10.96 -2.00
C THR A 265 5.70 -11.36 -0.69
N LEU A 266 4.61 -10.68 -0.33
CA LEU A 266 3.76 -11.11 0.77
C LEU A 266 2.94 -12.36 0.41
N PHE A 267 2.73 -12.60 -0.88
CA PHE A 267 1.98 -13.74 -1.39
C PHE A 267 2.95 -14.85 -1.79
N PRO A 268 2.64 -16.13 -1.51
CA PRO A 268 3.43 -17.25 -2.01
C PRO A 268 3.39 -17.30 -3.54
N ASP A 269 4.39 -17.95 -4.14
CA ASP A 269 4.28 -18.27 -5.56
C ASP A 269 3.22 -19.32 -5.75
N THR A 270 2.19 -18.94 -6.50
CA THR A 270 1.08 -19.81 -6.89
C THR A 270 0.99 -19.82 -8.41
N THR A 271 0.06 -20.63 -8.95
CA THR A 271 -0.22 -20.64 -10.38
C THR A 271 -0.81 -19.31 -10.90
N LYS A 272 -1.37 -18.47 -10.01
CA LYS A 272 -1.98 -17.18 -10.38
C LYS A 272 -1.13 -16.03 -9.85
N ASP A 273 -0.98 -14.99 -10.67
CA ASP A 273 -0.24 -13.79 -10.25
C ASP A 273 -1.02 -13.06 -9.15
N PRO A 274 -0.38 -12.75 -8.00
CA PRO A 274 -1.05 -12.03 -6.91
C PRO A 274 -1.43 -10.61 -7.32
N ILE A 275 -0.66 -9.92 -8.16
CA ILE A 275 -1.04 -8.60 -8.69
C ILE A 275 -1.50 -8.78 -10.13
N ALA A 276 -2.81 -8.76 -10.33
CA ALA A 276 -3.46 -9.10 -11.59
C ALA A 276 -3.42 -7.97 -12.62
N ALA A 277 -3.46 -6.72 -12.18
CA ALA A 277 -3.46 -5.55 -13.06
C ALA A 277 -2.99 -4.28 -12.34
N GLY A 278 -2.55 -3.29 -13.10
CA GLY A 278 -2.24 -1.95 -12.63
C GLY A 278 -2.82 -0.86 -13.53
N PHE A 279 -3.36 0.20 -12.92
CA PHE A 279 -3.83 1.40 -13.62
C PHE A 279 -3.00 2.60 -13.21
N GLY A 280 -2.40 3.30 -14.18
CA GLY A 280 -1.57 4.48 -13.96
C GLY A 280 -1.66 5.47 -15.12
N ASN A 281 -1.23 6.72 -14.93
CA ASN A 281 -1.35 7.78 -15.95
C ASN A 281 0.01 8.35 -16.38
N THR A 282 1.10 7.77 -15.90
CA THR A 282 2.46 8.16 -16.27
C THR A 282 3.25 6.95 -16.77
N GLU A 283 4.25 7.19 -17.61
CA GLU A 283 5.13 6.12 -18.09
C GLU A 283 5.89 5.46 -16.93
N THR A 284 6.19 6.22 -15.87
CA THR A 284 6.85 5.69 -14.68
C THR A 284 5.94 4.73 -13.90
N ASP A 285 4.62 4.97 -13.82
CA ASP A 285 3.67 4.01 -13.25
C ASP A 285 3.70 2.68 -14.00
N ILE A 286 3.64 2.76 -15.34
CA ILE A 286 3.69 1.57 -16.19
C ILE A 286 5.01 0.81 -16.04
N SER A 287 6.13 1.55 -16.01
CA SER A 287 7.44 0.97 -15.73
C SER A 287 7.47 0.27 -14.37
N SER A 288 6.94 0.88 -13.31
CA SER A 288 6.83 0.26 -11.99
C SER A 288 6.01 -1.03 -12.00
N TYR A 289 4.89 -1.08 -12.72
CA TYR A 289 4.05 -2.27 -12.85
C TYR A 289 4.79 -3.40 -13.57
N VAL A 290 5.43 -3.11 -14.70
CA VAL A 290 6.21 -4.10 -15.46
C VAL A 290 7.40 -4.59 -14.64
N ASN A 291 8.12 -3.69 -13.95
CA ASN A 291 9.25 -4.04 -13.09
C ASN A 291 8.84 -4.96 -11.93
N ALA A 292 7.63 -4.76 -11.37
CA ALA A 292 7.05 -5.63 -10.36
C ALA A 292 6.47 -6.95 -10.90
N GLY A 293 6.63 -7.22 -12.20
CA GLY A 293 6.24 -8.48 -12.83
C GLY A 293 4.76 -8.57 -13.24
N ILE A 294 4.03 -7.44 -13.27
CA ILE A 294 2.66 -7.41 -13.82
C ILE A 294 2.75 -7.62 -15.33
N THR A 295 1.89 -8.48 -15.89
CA THR A 295 1.87 -8.76 -17.32
C THR A 295 1.59 -7.47 -18.12
N PRO A 296 2.38 -7.14 -19.16
CA PRO A 296 2.20 -5.91 -19.93
C PRO A 296 0.78 -5.65 -20.44
N SER A 297 0.06 -6.69 -20.88
CA SER A 297 -1.34 -6.57 -21.32
C SER A 297 -2.30 -6.13 -20.20
N MET A 298 -1.92 -6.29 -18.93
CA MET A 298 -2.68 -5.92 -17.74
C MET A 298 -2.11 -4.67 -17.02
N CYS A 299 -1.12 -4.00 -17.63
CA CYS A 299 -0.67 -2.68 -17.22
C CYS A 299 -1.40 -1.65 -18.08
N PHE A 300 -2.30 -0.86 -17.49
CA PHE A 300 -3.17 0.06 -18.19
C PHE A 300 -2.72 1.52 -17.99
N PHE A 301 -2.39 2.19 -19.09
CA PHE A 301 -2.09 3.62 -19.14
C PHE A 301 -3.38 4.42 -19.37
N VAL A 302 -3.66 5.36 -18.47
CA VAL A 302 -4.84 6.23 -18.49
C VAL A 302 -4.48 7.57 -19.11
N ASN A 303 -4.95 7.82 -20.32
CA ASN A 303 -4.65 9.00 -21.11
C ASN A 303 -5.42 10.23 -20.61
N GLN A 304 -5.00 11.42 -21.02
CA GLN A 304 -5.66 12.68 -20.64
C GLN A 304 -7.08 12.81 -21.19
N ASP A 305 -7.37 12.20 -22.34
CA ASP A 305 -8.70 12.15 -22.96
C ASP A 305 -9.65 11.12 -22.33
N ASN A 306 -9.22 10.45 -21.25
CA ASN A 306 -9.85 9.35 -20.53
C ASN A 306 -9.73 7.97 -21.19
N SER A 307 -9.16 7.87 -22.39
CA SER A 307 -8.89 6.55 -22.97
C SER A 307 -7.92 5.75 -22.12
N VAL A 308 -8.06 4.43 -22.12
CA VAL A 308 -7.23 3.52 -21.34
C VAL A 308 -6.59 2.51 -22.28
N THR A 309 -5.26 2.48 -22.34
CA THR A 309 -4.51 1.63 -23.27
C THR A 309 -3.64 0.64 -22.50
N SER A 310 -3.65 -0.65 -22.87
CA SER A 310 -2.71 -1.61 -22.29
C SER A 310 -1.28 -1.32 -22.75
N ASN A 311 -0.28 -1.58 -21.91
CA ASN A 311 1.12 -1.26 -22.21
C ASN A 311 1.67 -2.00 -23.44
N ASP A 312 1.15 -3.18 -23.75
CA ASP A 312 1.49 -3.91 -24.97
C ASP A 312 0.73 -3.41 -26.21
N ASN A 313 -0.10 -2.38 -26.08
CA ASN A 313 -0.97 -1.81 -27.10
C ASN A 313 -1.98 -2.79 -27.71
N SER A 314 -2.23 -3.94 -27.07
CA SER A 314 -3.21 -4.93 -27.55
C SER A 314 -4.65 -4.51 -27.34
N ARG A 315 -4.93 -3.62 -26.38
CA ARG A 315 -6.28 -3.15 -26.03
C ARG A 315 -6.27 -1.63 -25.80
N THR A 316 -7.22 -0.95 -26.43
CA THR A 316 -7.50 0.47 -26.17
C THR A 316 -8.98 0.63 -25.91
N PHE A 317 -9.30 1.28 -24.81
CA PHE A 317 -10.64 1.58 -24.34
C PHE A 317 -10.89 3.08 -24.40
N GLN A 318 -12.11 3.49 -24.72
CA GLN A 318 -12.52 4.89 -24.71
C GLN A 318 -12.48 5.49 -23.30
N ASP A 319 -12.82 4.68 -22.29
CA ASP A 319 -12.82 5.03 -20.88
C ASP A 319 -12.93 3.77 -19.99
N TYR A 320 -13.12 3.96 -18.68
CA TYR A 320 -13.35 2.85 -17.75
C TYR A 320 -14.69 2.12 -17.98
N ASN A 321 -15.71 2.75 -18.57
CA ASN A 321 -17.00 2.10 -18.84
C ASN A 321 -16.84 1.00 -19.88
N GLN A 322 -15.98 1.17 -20.88
CA GLN A 322 -15.71 0.14 -21.87
C GLN A 322 -14.94 -1.05 -21.28
N ILE A 323 -14.09 -0.85 -20.26
CA ILE A 323 -13.48 -1.97 -19.54
C ILE A 323 -14.56 -2.69 -18.73
N PHE A 324 -15.46 -1.95 -18.08
CA PHE A 324 -16.58 -2.52 -17.33
C PHE A 324 -17.50 -3.37 -18.22
N SER A 325 -17.78 -2.97 -19.47
CA SER A 325 -18.65 -3.74 -20.36
C SER A 325 -18.10 -5.12 -20.72
N ILE A 326 -16.79 -5.33 -20.61
CA ILE A 326 -16.11 -6.62 -20.81
C ILE A 326 -15.40 -7.09 -19.52
N ILE A 327 -15.92 -6.72 -18.35
CA ILE A 327 -15.27 -6.98 -17.06
C ILE A 327 -14.91 -8.45 -16.86
N HIS A 328 -15.74 -9.39 -17.34
CA HIS A 328 -15.49 -10.82 -17.15
C HIS A 328 -14.36 -11.36 -18.03
N ASP A 329 -14.05 -10.70 -19.15
CA ASP A 329 -12.92 -11.05 -20.01
C ASP A 329 -11.60 -10.49 -19.44
N VAL A 330 -11.66 -9.28 -18.87
CA VAL A 330 -10.47 -8.62 -18.31
C VAL A 330 -10.16 -9.11 -16.89
N PHE A 331 -11.20 -9.24 -16.07
CA PHE A 331 -11.16 -9.65 -14.66
C PHE A 331 -12.13 -10.80 -14.42
N PRO A 332 -11.84 -12.01 -14.92
CA PRO A 332 -12.68 -13.18 -14.69
C PRO A 332 -12.79 -13.48 -13.18
N SER A 333 -13.91 -14.09 -12.77
CA SER A 333 -14.15 -14.42 -11.37
C SER A 333 -12.95 -15.17 -10.74
N SER A 334 -12.46 -14.64 -9.62
CA SER A 334 -11.32 -15.21 -8.88
C SER A 334 -11.72 -16.09 -7.71
N THR A 335 -13.02 -16.15 -7.39
CA THR A 335 -13.61 -17.00 -6.34
C THR A 335 -13.76 -18.43 -6.77
#